data_AF-A0A9E1SFR5-F1
#
_entry.id   AF-A0A9E1SFR5-F1
#
_cell.length_a   1.000
_cell.length_b   1.000
_cell.length_c   1.000
_cell.angle_alpha   90.00
_cell.angle_beta   90.00
_cell.angle_gamma   90.00
#
_symmetry.space_group_name_H-M   'P 1'
#
loop_
_entity.id
_entity.type
_entity.pdbx_description
1 polymer ?
#
loop_
_entity_poly.entity_id
_entity_poly.type
_entity_poly.pdbx_seq_one_letter_code
_entity_poly.pdbx_strand_id
1 'polypeptide(L)'
;MSDKHLNQEQFAHLIPHAGSMRLIDQVDAWSTHHIQCTTRTHLASENPLRMGDGLSVMHLIEYGAQSMAIHGGLLSGKSSPGYLAAVRGAHFYINSMN
;
A
#
# COMPACT_ATOMS: atom_id res chain seq x y z
N MET A 1 3.37 -13.54 -18.55
CA MET A 1 3.09 -12.50 -17.54
C MET A 1 4.08 -12.75 -16.42
N SER A 2 4.82 -11.74 -15.97
CA SER A 2 5.88 -11.97 -14.99
C SER A 2 5.25 -12.05 -13.60
N ASP A 3 4.96 -13.27 -13.14
CA ASP A 3 4.57 -13.60 -11.76
C ASP A 3 5.76 -13.34 -10.82
N LYS A 4 6.13 -12.07 -10.66
CA LYS A 4 7.22 -11.66 -9.77
C LYS A 4 6.61 -11.28 -8.44
N HIS A 5 6.58 -12.27 -7.56
CA HIS A 5 6.41 -12.07 -6.14
C HIS A 5 7.58 -11.25 -5.60
N LEU A 6 7.31 -10.13 -4.93
CA LEU A 6 8.31 -9.26 -4.32
C LEU A 6 7.98 -9.04 -2.85
N ASN A 7 8.97 -9.22 -1.98
CA ASN A 7 8.86 -8.81 -0.58
C ASN A 7 9.13 -7.30 -0.42
N GLN A 8 8.84 -6.77 0.76
CA GLN A 8 9.00 -5.35 1.06
C GLN A 8 10.42 -4.81 0.79
N GLU A 9 11.48 -5.56 1.09
CA GLU A 9 12.86 -5.12 0.86
C GLU A 9 13.16 -4.89 -0.63
N GLN A 10 12.59 -5.72 -1.49
CA GLN A 10 12.80 -5.67 -2.93
C GLN A 10 12.14 -4.46 -3.60
N PHE A 11 11.06 -3.90 -3.05
CA PHE A 11 10.38 -2.73 -3.61
C PHE A 11 10.45 -1.46 -2.75
N ALA A 12 10.93 -1.55 -1.50
CA ALA A 12 10.94 -0.43 -0.55
C ALA A 12 11.64 0.83 -1.08
N HIS A 13 12.67 0.66 -1.92
CA HIS A 13 13.41 1.75 -2.54
C HIS A 13 12.64 2.48 -3.65
N LEU A 14 11.50 1.94 -4.09
CA LEU A 14 10.65 2.46 -5.17
C LEU A 14 9.57 3.43 -4.68
N ILE A 15 9.43 3.61 -3.36
CA ILE A 15 8.48 4.53 -2.76
C ILE A 15 9.17 5.38 -1.68
N PRO A 16 8.69 6.60 -1.39
CA PRO A 16 9.29 7.46 -0.36
C PRO A 16 8.97 7.01 1.07
N HIS A 17 7.99 6.11 1.26
CA HIS A 17 7.57 5.65 2.58
C HIS A 17 8.65 4.82 3.28
N ALA A 18 8.78 5.02 4.59
CA ALA A 18 9.81 4.39 5.42
C ALA A 18 9.25 4.01 6.80
N GLY A 19 9.99 3.16 7.52
CA GLY A 19 9.60 2.69 8.84
C GLY A 19 8.25 1.98 8.84
N SER A 20 7.47 2.18 9.91
CA SER A 20 6.14 1.57 10.07
C SER A 20 5.08 2.12 9.09
N MET A 21 5.39 3.20 8.34
CA MET A 21 4.51 3.72 7.30
C MET A 21 4.64 2.95 5.97
N ARG A 22 5.47 1.91 5.88
CA ARG A 22 5.42 0.96 4.76
C ARG A 22 4.32 -0.06 5.01
N LEU A 23 3.15 0.20 4.45
CA LEU A 23 1.93 -0.52 4.81
C LEU A 23 1.70 -1.80 4.00
N ILE A 24 2.48 -2.02 2.94
CA ILE A 24 2.40 -3.22 2.08
C ILE A 24 3.53 -4.19 2.42
N ASP A 25 3.20 -5.45 2.72
CA ASP A 25 4.19 -6.47 3.05
C ASP A 25 4.80 -7.12 1.80
N GLN A 26 3.97 -7.38 0.78
CA GLN A 26 4.41 -8.02 -0.46
C GLN A 26 3.57 -7.61 -1.67
N VAL A 27 4.20 -7.68 -2.86
CA VAL A 27 3.54 -7.65 -4.16
C VAL A 27 3.44 -9.09 -4.64
N ASP A 28 2.24 -9.61 -4.78
CA ASP A 28 2.01 -11.00 -5.20
C ASP A 28 2.14 -11.13 -6.73
N ALA A 29 1.62 -10.15 -7.47
CA ALA A 29 1.65 -10.09 -8.92
C ALA A 29 1.58 -8.64 -9.43
N TRP A 30 2.21 -8.36 -10.57
CA TRP A 30 2.08 -7.07 -11.23
C TRP A 30 2.35 -7.16 -12.74
N SER A 31 1.84 -6.18 -13.48
CA SER A 31 2.06 -6.02 -14.91
C SER A 31 2.10 -4.54 -15.28
N THR A 32 2.07 -4.19 -16.56
CA THR A 32 1.90 -2.80 -16.99
C THR A 32 0.53 -2.20 -16.64
N HIS A 33 -0.46 -3.01 -16.29
CA HIS A 33 -1.85 -2.57 -16.10
C HIS A 33 -2.41 -2.78 -14.69
N HIS A 34 -1.81 -3.66 -13.88
CA HIS A 34 -2.33 -3.97 -12.56
C HIS A 34 -1.21 -4.32 -11.59
N ILE A 35 -1.54 -4.24 -10.30
CA ILE A 35 -0.76 -4.72 -9.18
C ILE A 35 -1.70 -5.43 -8.20
N GLN A 36 -1.20 -6.51 -7.59
CA GLN A 36 -1.83 -7.20 -6.47
C GLN A 36 -0.84 -7.22 -5.31
N CYS A 37 -1.31 -6.78 -4.15
CA CYS A 37 -0.51 -6.68 -2.93
C CYS A 37 -1.21 -7.40 -1.78
N THR A 38 -0.42 -7.95 -0.87
CA THR A 38 -0.91 -8.52 0.39
C THR A 38 -0.23 -7.84 1.57
N THR A 39 -0.98 -7.69 2.66
CA THR A 39 -0.47 -7.11 3.90
C THR A 39 -1.27 -7.55 5.12
N ARG A 40 -0.60 -7.56 6.28
CA ARG A 40 -1.17 -7.74 7.60
C ARG A 40 -0.85 -6.58 8.53
N THR A 41 -0.27 -5.48 8.02
CA THR A 41 0.19 -4.35 8.85
C THR A 41 -0.92 -3.66 9.62
N HIS A 42 -2.19 -3.77 9.20
CA HIS A 42 -3.35 -3.28 9.97
C HIS A 42 -3.48 -3.96 11.35
N LEU A 43 -2.93 -5.16 11.52
CA LEU A 43 -2.91 -5.88 12.80
C LEU A 43 -1.74 -5.46 13.71
N ALA A 44 -0.79 -4.67 13.20
CA ALA A 44 0.40 -4.29 13.95
C ALA A 44 0.07 -3.22 15.00
N SER A 45 0.50 -3.42 16.25
CA SER A 45 0.31 -2.44 17.34
C SER A 45 0.96 -1.09 17.01
N GLU A 46 2.11 -1.12 16.34
CA GLU A 46 2.90 0.05 15.95
C GLU A 46 2.48 0.66 14.61
N ASN A 47 1.33 0.25 14.05
CA ASN A 47 0.83 0.84 12.81
C ASN A 47 0.52 2.33 13.05
N PRO A 48 1.13 3.25 12.29
CA PRO A 48 1.01 4.69 12.55
C PRO A 48 -0.40 5.23 12.25
N LEU A 49 -1.24 4.48 11.55
CA LEU A 49 -2.64 4.82 11.26
C LEU A 49 -3.61 4.25 12.30
N ARG A 50 -3.11 3.50 13.30
CA ARG A 50 -3.93 2.86 14.31
C ARG A 50 -4.51 3.91 15.27
N MET A 51 -5.80 3.81 15.52
CA MET A 51 -6.57 4.69 16.39
C MET A 51 -7.34 3.82 17.39
N GLY A 52 -6.96 3.86 18.67
CA GLY A 52 -7.59 3.02 19.69
C GLY A 52 -7.25 1.55 19.50
N ASP A 53 -8.23 0.70 19.19
CA ASP A 53 -8.09 -0.74 19.04
C ASP A 53 -7.88 -1.23 17.59
N GLY A 54 -8.08 -0.38 16.58
CA GLY A 54 -7.97 -0.77 15.17
C GLY A 54 -7.66 0.39 14.20
N LEU A 55 -7.90 0.16 12.92
CA LEU A 55 -7.80 1.17 11.86
C LEU A 55 -9.20 1.56 11.39
N SER A 56 -9.44 2.86 11.19
CA SER A 56 -10.60 3.29 10.39
C SER A 56 -10.50 2.72 8.98
N VAL A 57 -11.63 2.29 8.41
CA VAL A 57 -11.69 1.80 7.03
C VAL A 57 -11.18 2.84 6.03
N MET A 58 -11.31 4.13 6.36
CA MET A 58 -10.82 5.24 5.53
C MET A 58 -9.30 5.17 5.32
N HIS A 59 -8.56 4.61 6.28
CA HIS A 59 -7.11 4.42 6.15
C HIS A 59 -6.74 3.43 5.06
N LEU A 60 -7.64 2.55 4.61
CA LEU A 60 -7.39 1.66 3.47
C LEU A 60 -7.13 2.43 2.16
N ILE A 61 -7.55 3.70 2.08
CA ILE A 61 -7.18 4.57 0.97
C ILE A 61 -5.66 4.70 0.85
N GLU A 62 -4.94 4.84 1.97
CA GLU A 62 -3.48 4.95 2.00
C GLU A 62 -2.82 3.63 1.54
N TYR A 63 -3.38 2.48 1.91
CA TYR A 63 -2.90 1.18 1.42
C TYR A 63 -3.04 1.07 -0.11
N GLY A 64 -4.17 1.54 -0.65
CA GLY A 64 -4.36 1.64 -2.10
C GLY A 64 -3.37 2.62 -2.75
N ALA A 65 -3.15 3.78 -2.12
CA ALA A 65 -2.21 4.79 -2.60
C ALA A 65 -0.76 4.28 -2.65
N GLN A 66 -0.31 3.59 -1.60
CA GLN A 66 1.03 2.97 -1.58
C GLN A 66 1.15 1.86 -2.62
N SER A 67 0.10 1.05 -2.82
CA SER A 67 0.09 0.03 -3.89
C SER A 67 0.24 0.67 -5.27
N MET A 68 -0.44 1.79 -5.54
CA MET A 68 -0.26 2.56 -6.78
C MET A 68 1.15 3.14 -6.91
N ALA A 69 1.73 3.66 -5.83
CA ALA A 69 3.09 4.19 -5.83
C ALA A 69 4.14 3.10 -6.11
N ILE A 70 3.99 1.91 -5.50
CA ILE A 70 4.84 0.74 -5.78
C ILE A 70 4.74 0.36 -7.25
N HIS A 71 3.52 0.30 -7.80
CA HIS A 71 3.30 -0.02 -9.21
C HIS A 71 3.98 0.99 -10.15
N GLY A 72 3.80 2.29 -9.92
CA GLY A 72 4.49 3.33 -10.69
C GLY A 72 6.01 3.25 -10.57
N GLY A 73 6.53 2.93 -9.38
CA GLY A 73 7.95 2.69 -9.15
C GLY A 73 8.49 1.47 -9.90
N LEU A 74 7.74 0.36 -9.92
CA LEU A 74 8.09 -0.85 -10.68
C LEU A 74 8.10 -0.61 -12.18
N LEU A 75 7.18 0.23 -12.70
CA LEU A 75 7.13 0.59 -14.12
C LEU A 75 8.25 1.56 -14.54
N SER A 76 8.57 2.52 -13.68
CA SER A 76 9.53 3.58 -13.99
C SER A 76 10.96 3.28 -13.54
N GLY A 77 11.15 2.29 -12.68
CA GLY A 77 12.44 1.94 -12.06
C GLY A 77 12.95 2.97 -11.04
N LYS A 78 12.12 3.91 -10.59
CA LYS A 78 12.52 4.98 -9.67
C LYS A 78 11.41 5.35 -8.68
N SER A 79 11.82 5.79 -7.50
CA SER A 79 10.92 6.44 -6.55
C SER A 79 10.59 7.86 -6.99
N SER A 80 9.32 8.25 -6.91
CA SER A 80 8.85 9.61 -7.11
C SER A 80 7.87 9.99 -6.00
N PRO A 81 8.05 11.14 -5.33
CA PRO A 81 7.01 11.69 -4.48
C PRO A 81 5.73 11.93 -5.29
N GLY A 82 4.58 11.69 -4.65
CA GLY A 82 3.27 11.88 -5.23
C GLY A 82 2.25 12.21 -4.14
N TYR A 83 1.17 12.89 -4.53
CA TYR A 83 0.07 13.23 -3.63
C TYR A 83 -1.23 12.63 -4.14
N LEU A 84 -2.00 12.02 -3.24
CA LEU A 84 -3.36 11.59 -3.54
C LEU A 84 -4.29 12.81 -3.49
N ALA A 85 -4.54 13.42 -4.65
CA ALA A 85 -5.31 14.66 -4.73
C ALA A 85 -6.83 14.45 -4.55
N ALA A 86 -7.35 13.30 -5.00
CA ALA A 86 -8.77 12.97 -4.88
C ALA A 86 -8.99 11.45 -4.94
N VAL A 87 -10.01 10.99 -4.22
CA VAL A 87 -10.56 9.64 -4.32
C VAL A 87 -12.02 9.76 -4.71
N ARG A 88 -12.47 8.97 -5.68
CA ARG A 88 -13.85 8.99 -6.18
C ARG A 88 -14.40 7.57 -6.19
N GLY A 89 -15.70 7.44 -5.91
CA GLY A 89 -16.36 6.13 -5.91
C GLY A 89 -15.83 5.15 -4.86
N ALA A 90 -15.27 5.65 -3.75
CA ALA A 90 -14.89 4.80 -2.63
C ALA A 90 -16.16 4.38 -1.87
N HIS A 91 -16.39 3.07 -1.80
CA HIS A 91 -17.48 2.47 -1.05
C HIS A 91 -16.90 1.60 0.06
N PHE A 92 -17.30 1.87 1.29
CA PHE A 92 -16.90 1.12 2.46
C PHE A 92 -18.13 0.46 3.09
N TYR A 93 -18.01 -0.82 3.43
CA TYR A 93 -19.11 -1.63 3.98
C TYR A 93 -18.94 -1.94 5.46
N ILE A 94 -17.81 -1.54 6.04
CA ILE A 94 -17.46 -1.66 7.45
C ILE A 94 -16.83 -0.34 7.90
N ASN A 95 -16.79 -0.07 9.20
CA ASN A 95 -16.23 1.18 9.73
C ASN A 95 -14.76 1.07 10.14
N SER A 96 -14.32 -0.13 10.52
CA SER A 96 -12.97 -0.37 11.03
C SER A 96 -12.43 -1.75 10.63
N MET A 97 -11.11 -1.84 10.62
CA MET A 97 -10.32 -3.07 10.54
C MET A 97 -9.74 -3.34 11.92
N ASN A 98 -9.96 -4.53 12.45
CA ASN A 98 -9.40 -4.99 13.72
C ASN A 98 -8.12 -5.78 13.48
#